data_AF-A0A938T4H3-F1
#
_entry.id   AF-A0A938T4H3-F1
#
_cell.length_a   1.000
_cell.length_b   1.000
_cell.length_c   1.000
_cell.angle_alpha   90.00
_cell.angle_beta   90.00
_cell.angle_gamma   90.00
#
_symmetry.space_group_name_H-M   'P 1'
#
loop_
_entity.id
_entity.type
_entity.pdbx_description
1 polymer ?
#
loop_
_entity_poly.entity_id
_entity_poly.type
_entity_poly.pdbx_seq_one_letter_code
_entity_poly.pdbx_strand_id
1 'polypeptide(L)' 'MSTLQQMGEHAAIAALTAQLNAVGDDCAVLPLDAANDLILTSDPLICGIHFTPDTPPEQI' A
#
# COMPACT_ATOMS: atom_id res chain seq x y z
N MET A 1 -19.12 15.66 7.63
CA MET A 1 -18.08 14.62 7.51
C MET A 1 -17.77 14.46 6.03
N SER A 2 -16.49 14.49 5.64
CA SER A 2 -16.07 14.14 4.28
C SER A 2 -16.03 12.62 4.14
N THR A 3 -16.49 12.11 2.99
CA THR A 3 -16.32 10.70 2.61
C THR A 3 -14.90 10.47 2.06
N LEU A 4 -14.43 9.22 2.02
CA LEU A 4 -13.15 8.88 1.38
C LEU A 4 -13.12 9.30 -0.10
N GLN A 5 -14.25 9.16 -0.81
CA GLN A 5 -14.38 9.59 -2.20
C GLN A 5 -14.13 11.09 -2.39
N GLN A 6 -14.61 11.92 -1.47
CA GLN A 6 -14.39 13.37 -1.50
C GLN A 6 -12.98 13.76 -1.07
N MET A 7 -12.35 12.95 -0.22
CA MET A 7 -11.00 13.17 0.28
C MET A 7 -9.94 12.86 -0.79
N GLY A 8 -10.14 11.78 -1.55
CA GLY A 8 -9.15 11.27 -2.48
C GLY A 8 -8.02 10.49 -1.80
N GLU A 9 -7.39 9.62 -2.57
CA GLU A 9 -6.40 8.64 -2.08
C GLU A 9 -5.19 9.29 -1.40
N HIS A 10 -4.50 10.22 -2.08
CA HIS A 10 -3.29 10.84 -1.52
C HIS A 10 -3.54 11.58 -0.21
N ALA A 11 -4.69 12.25 -0.07
CA ALA A 11 -5.04 12.92 1.18
C ALA A 11 -5.37 11.90 2.28
N ALA A 12 -6.03 10.79 1.93
CA ALA A 12 -6.27 9.70 2.86
C ALA A 12 -4.97 9.05 3.35
N ILE A 13 -4.01 8.79 2.44
CA ILE A 13 -2.67 8.30 2.79
C ILE A 13 -1.98 9.29 3.72
N ALA A 14 -1.91 10.58 3.35
CA ALA A 14 -1.27 11.60 4.18
C ALA A 14 -1.89 11.71 5.59
N ALA A 15 -3.20 11.52 5.72
CA ALA A 15 -3.87 11.51 7.02
C ALA A 15 -3.54 10.25 7.85
N LEU A 16 -3.47 9.08 7.21
CA LEU A 16 -3.12 7.81 7.87
C LEU A 16 -1.65 7.81 8.34
N THR A 17 -0.76 8.45 7.58
CA THR A 17 0.68 8.42 7.82
C THR A 17 1.19 9.66 8.54
N ALA A 18 0.30 10.55 8.99
CA ALA A 18 0.65 11.86 9.55
C ALA A 18 1.60 11.83 10.76
N GLN A 19 1.70 10.70 11.45
CA GLN A 19 2.57 10.50 12.62
C GLN A 19 3.77 9.57 12.34
N LEU A 20 3.95 9.14 11.10
CA LEU A 20 5.03 8.25 10.71
C LEU A 20 6.16 9.08 10.07
N ASN A 21 7.40 8.80 10.46
CA ASN A 21 8.56 9.60 10.04
C ASN A 21 9.12 9.18 8.68
N ALA A 22 8.74 8.02 8.16
CA ALA A 22 9.29 7.46 6.93
C ALA A 22 8.20 6.67 6.17
N VAL A 23 7.40 7.38 5.38
CA VAL A 23 6.39 6.81 4.47
C VAL A 23 6.40 7.62 3.17
N GLY A 24 6.13 6.96 2.04
CA GLY A 24 5.98 7.60 0.73
C GLY A 24 6.91 7.08 -0.35
N ASP A 25 7.81 6.16 -0.01
CA ASP A 25 8.54 5.33 -0.99
C ASP A 25 7.75 4.03 -1.28
N ASP A 26 8.18 3.24 -2.25
CA ASP A 26 7.52 2.00 -2.68
C ASP A 26 7.51 0.90 -1.59
N CYS A 27 8.34 1.07 -0.57
CA CYS A 27 8.47 0.14 0.55
C CYS A 27 8.94 0.85 1.84
N ALA A 28 8.69 0.18 2.97
CA ALA A 28 9.30 0.53 4.25
C ALA A 28 10.60 -0.26 4.45
N VAL A 29 11.65 0.42 4.88
CA VAL A 29 12.95 -0.18 5.23
C VAL A 29 13.10 -0.21 6.75
N LEU A 30 13.36 -1.39 7.30
CA LEU A 30 13.56 -1.58 8.75
C LEU A 30 14.87 -2.32 9.01
N PRO A 31 15.64 -1.96 10.04
CA PRO A 31 16.84 -2.70 10.40
C PRO A 31 16.47 -4.12 10.86
N LEU A 32 17.15 -5.15 10.32
CA LEU A 32 17.06 -6.52 10.80
C LEU A 32 18.20 -6.84 11.77
N ASP A 33 19.43 -6.59 11.32
CA ASP A 33 20.67 -6.81 12.06
C ASP A 33 21.79 -5.86 11.57
N ALA A 34 23.04 -6.11 11.96
CA ALA A 34 24.17 -5.24 11.64
C ALA A 34 24.55 -5.20 10.15
N ALA A 35 24.05 -6.11 9.33
CA ALA A 35 24.40 -6.24 7.92
C ALA A 35 23.20 -6.21 6.97
N ASN A 36 21.96 -6.33 7.49
CA ASN A 36 20.76 -6.51 6.68
C ASN A 36 19.62 -5.59 7.13
N ASP A 37 18.83 -5.18 6.14
CA ASP A 37 17.56 -4.50 6.32
C ASP A 37 16.41 -5.38 5.79
N LEU A 38 15.24 -5.24 6.42
CA LEU A 38 13.96 -5.72 5.91
C LEU A 38 13.35 -4.68 4.99
N ILE A 39 12.87 -5.15 3.84
CA ILE A 39 12.05 -4.37 2.92
C ILE A 39 10.63 -4.89 2.98
N LEU A 40 9.68 -4.03 3.36
CA LEU A 40 8.27 -4.38 3.51
C LEU A 40 7.41 -3.54 2.56
N THR A 41 6.58 -4.21 1.76
CA THR A 41 5.55 -3.57 0.93
C THR A 41 4.32 -4.49 0.85
N SER A 42 3.19 -3.94 0.44
CA SER A 42 1.93 -4.67 0.32
C SER A 42 1.03 -4.01 -0.71
N ASP A 43 0.68 -4.76 -1.76
CA ASP A 43 -0.29 -4.34 -2.77
C ASP A 43 -1.42 -5.37 -2.90
N PRO A 44 -2.69 -4.96 -2.81
CA PRO A 44 -3.80 -5.88 -2.99
C PRO A 44 -4.17 -6.04 -4.47
N LEU A 45 -4.55 -7.26 -4.86
CA LEU A 45 -5.31 -7.51 -6.09
C LEU A 45 -6.78 -7.72 -5.74
N ILE A 46 -7.64 -6.89 -6.33
CA ILE A 46 -9.08 -6.87 -6.04
C ILE A 46 -9.85 -7.26 -7.30
N CYS A 47 -10.64 -8.34 -7.24
CA CYS A 47 -11.52 -8.76 -8.31
C CYS A 47 -12.52 -7.65 -8.67
N GLY A 48 -12.69 -7.36 -9.97
CA GLY A 48 -13.51 -6.27 -10.48
C GLY A 48 -12.79 -4.91 -10.57
N ILE A 49 -11.58 -4.79 -10.02
CA ILE A 49 -10.72 -3.60 -10.14
C ILE A 49 -9.44 -3.94 -10.92
N HIS A 50 -8.71 -4.96 -10.45
CA HIS A 50 -7.40 -5.34 -10.99
C HIS A 50 -7.49 -6.53 -11.95
N PHE A 51 -8.43 -7.46 -11.70
CA PHE A 51 -8.67 -8.65 -12.53
C PHE A 51 -10.17 -8.98 -12.59
N THR A 52 -10.60 -9.85 -13.50
CA THR A 52 -12.00 -10.29 -13.63
C THR A 52 -12.22 -11.66 -12.97
N PRO A 53 -13.47 -12.04 -12.62
CA PRO A 53 -13.75 -13.37 -12.05
C PRO A 53 -13.29 -14.55 -12.93
N ASP A 54 -13.19 -14.33 -14.24
CA ASP A 54 -12.79 -15.34 -15.22
C ASP A 54 -11.27 -15.34 -15.50
N THR A 55 -10.50 -14.46 -14.85
CA THR A 55 -9.04 -14.42 -14.99
C THR A 55 -8.45 -15.73 -14.42
N PRO A 56 -7.64 -16.48 -15.20
CA PRO A 56 -7.01 -17.70 -14.70
C PRO A 56 -6.16 -17.41 -13.45
N PRO A 57 -6.27 -18.20 -12.36
CA PRO A 57 -5.58 -17.89 -11.10
C PRO A 57 -4.06 -17.75 -11.21
N GLU A 58 -3.42 -18.46 -12.14
CA GLU A 58 -1.98 -18.36 -12.40
C GLU A 58 -1.55 -17.06 -13.08
N GLN A 59 -2.50 -16.23 -13.52
CA GLN A 59 -2.29 -14.91 -14.14
C GLN A 59 -2.72 -13.75 -13.24
N ILE A 60 -3.25 -14.05 -12.05
CA ILE A 60 -3.54 -13.08 -10.98
C ILE A 60 -2.28 -12.97 -10.12
#